data_AF-A0A2D6KFY3-F1
#
_entry.id   AF-A0A2D6KFY3-F1
#
_cell.length_a   1.000
_cell.length_b   1.000
_cell.length_c   1.000
_cell.angle_alpha   90.00
_cell.angle_beta   90.00
_cell.angle_gamma   90.00
#
_symmetry.space_group_name_H-M   'P 1'
#
loop_
_entity.id
_entity.type
_entity.pdbx_description
1 polymer ?
#
loop_
_entity_poly.entity_id
_entity_poly.type
_entity_poly.pdbx_seq_one_letter_code
_entity_poly.pdbx_strand_id
1 'polypeptide(L)' 'MIKEMIFILIILAGVFNGKILAIMCKDELKLWRKRFFYVAIVCLFLVVGVYFSSFELRIPVIVVLLFMVVTGLVVWKSK' A
#
# COMPACT_ATOMS: atom_id res chain seq x y z
N MET A 1 -7.14 -29.41 2.42
CA MET A 1 -6.19 -29.64 3.53
C MET A 1 -4.72 -29.39 3.16
N ILE A 2 -3.99 -30.24 2.41
CA ILE A 2 -2.55 -30.00 2.12
C ILE A 2 -2.31 -28.69 1.35
N LYS A 3 -3.17 -28.38 0.36
CA LYS A 3 -3.10 -27.11 -0.39
C LYS A 3 -3.29 -25.88 0.50
N GLU A 4 -4.12 -25.96 1.54
CA GLU A 4 -4.37 -24.84 2.45
C GLU A 4 -3.21 -24.61 3.42
N MET A 5 -2.53 -25.68 3.87
CA MET A 5 -1.31 -25.54 4.68
C MET A 5 -0.17 -24.85 3.91
N ILE A 6 -0.07 -25.08 2.60
CA ILE A 6 0.92 -24.41 1.75
C ILE A 6 0.62 -22.90 1.67
N PHE A 7 -0.65 -22.50 1.53
CA PHE A 7 -1.03 -21.09 1.56
C PHE A 7 -0.70 -20.42 2.90
N ILE A 8 -0.93 -21.11 4.02
CA ILE A 8 -0.57 -20.60 5.36
C ILE A 8 0.94 -20.41 5.49
N LEU A 9 1.75 -21.37 5.01
CA LEU A 9 3.21 -21.25 4.99
C LEU A 9 3.71 -20.11 4.10
N ILE A 10 3.09 -19.90 2.93
CA ILE A 10 3.42 -18.79 2.03
C ILE A 10 3.08 -17.45 2.70
N ILE A 11 1.92 -17.35 3.38
CA ILE A 11 1.53 -16.13 4.10
C ILE A 11 2.51 -15.86 5.25
N LEU A 12 2.86 -16.88 6.05
CA LEU A 12 3.83 -16.75 7.14
C LEU A 12 5.22 -16.32 6.62
N ALA A 13 5.69 -16.92 5.53
CA ALA A 13 6.94 -16.54 4.89
C ALA A 13 6.89 -15.12 4.31
N GLY A 14 5.76 -14.71 3.72
CA GLY A 14 5.54 -13.37 3.21
C GLY A 14 5.55 -12.31 4.32
N VAL A 15 4.92 -12.59 5.46
CA VAL A 15 4.94 -11.70 6.64
C VAL A 15 6.35 -11.58 7.22
N PHE A 16 7.10 -12.68 7.28
CA PHE A 16 8.47 -12.69 7.79
C PHE A 16 9.42 -11.91 6.88
N ASN A 17 9.35 -12.14 5.55
CA ASN A 17 10.11 -11.38 4.57
C ASN A 17 9.73 -9.89 4.59
N GLY A 18 8.45 -9.56 4.75
CA GLY A 18 7.98 -8.19 4.88
C GLY A 18 8.56 -7.49 6.12
N LYS A 19 8.67 -8.18 7.25
CA LYS A 19 9.31 -7.64 8.46
C LYS A 19 10.81 -7.44 8.30
N ILE A 20 11.53 -8.39 7.72
CA ILE A 20 12.97 -8.26 7.48
C ILE A 20 13.25 -7.10 6.53
N LEU A 21 12.48 -7.02 5.44
CA LEU A 21 12.61 -5.94 4.46
C LEU A 21 12.32 -4.57 5.10
N ALA A 22 11.31 -4.48 5.97
CA ALA A 22 11.02 -3.24 6.69
C ALA A 22 12.16 -2.80 7.64
N ILE A 23 12.89 -3.74 8.24
CA ILE A 23 14.06 -3.45 9.08
C ILE A 23 15.25 -3.03 8.21
N MET A 24 15.52 -3.75 7.13
CA MET A 24 16.62 -3.44 6.20
C MET A 24 16.40 -2.09 5.47
N CYS A 25 15.16 -1.77 5.12
CA CYS A 25 14.80 -0.54 4.44
C CYS A 25 14.36 0.58 5.40
N LYS A 26 14.63 0.49 6.71
CA LYS A 26 14.14 1.47 7.70
C LYS A 26 14.63 2.89 7.40
N ASP A 27 15.89 3.03 6.96
CA ASP A 27 16.49 4.32 6.63
C ASP A 27 15.98 4.87 5.29
N GLU A 28 15.85 4.00 4.29
CA GLU A 28 15.19 4.28 3.01
C GLU A 28 13.74 4.74 3.22
N LEU A 29 12.96 4.03 4.04
CA LEU A 29 11.58 4.34 4.39
C LEU A 29 11.46 5.71 5.07
N LYS A 30 12.44 6.08 5.90
CA LYS A 30 12.49 7.41 6.53
C LYS A 30 12.68 8.53 5.50
N LEU A 31 13.52 8.30 4.50
CA LEU A 31 13.78 9.21 3.38
C LEU A 31 12.57 9.32 2.44
N TRP A 32 11.96 8.17 2.14
CA TRP A 32 10.77 8.08 1.30
C TRP A 32 9.49 8.51 1.98
N ARG A 33 9.45 8.65 3.32
CA ARG A 33 8.27 9.06 4.08
C ARG A 33 7.62 10.35 3.53
N LYS A 34 8.43 11.38 3.27
CA LYS A 34 7.93 12.62 2.67
C LYS A 34 7.39 12.40 1.26
N ARG A 35 8.06 11.55 0.47
CA ARG A 35 7.63 11.19 -0.90
C ARG A 35 6.30 10.43 -0.88
N PHE A 36 6.14 9.44 0.01
CA PHE A 36 4.88 8.71 0.19
C PHE A 36 3.72 9.62 0.60
N PHE A 37 3.98 10.63 1.42
CA PHE A 37 2.95 11.62 1.77
C PHE A 37 2.50 12.44 0.55
N TYR A 38 3.43 12.91 -0.28
CA TYR A 38 3.07 13.60 -1.53
C TYR A 38 2.32 12.68 -2.49
N VAL A 39 2.75 11.42 -2.63
CA VAL A 39 2.05 10.42 -3.46
C VAL A 39 0.63 10.17 -2.95
N ALA A 40 0.43 10.09 -1.64
CA ALA A 40 -0.90 9.94 -1.04
C ALA A 40 -1.80 11.14 -1.37
N ILE A 41 -1.30 12.37 -1.27
CA ILE A 41 -2.05 13.57 -1.65
C ILE A 41 -2.45 13.52 -3.12
N VAL A 42 -1.50 13.22 -4.02
CA VAL A 42 -1.76 13.12 -5.47
C VAL A 42 -2.79 12.03 -5.76
N CYS A 43 -2.69 10.87 -5.12
CA CYS A 43 -3.67 9.79 -5.25
C CYS A 43 -5.07 10.22 -4.80
N LEU A 44 -5.17 11.02 -3.74
CA LEU A 44 -6.45 11.54 -3.25
C LEU A 44 -7.13 12.44 -4.28
N PHE A 45 -6.38 13.34 -4.93
CA PHE A 45 -6.90 14.14 -6.04
C PHE A 45 -7.29 13.27 -7.25
N LEU A 46 -6.52 12.24 -7.57
CA LEU A 46 -6.86 11.30 -8.63
C LEU A 46 -8.14 10.51 -8.32
N VAL A 47 -8.39 10.12 -7.07
CA VAL A 47 -9.66 9.47 -6.68
C VAL A 47 -10.84 10.39 -6.97
N VAL A 48 -10.74 11.67 -6.59
CA VAL A 48 -11.78 12.66 -6.85
C VAL A 48 -11.99 12.83 -8.37
N GLY A 49 -10.91 12.94 -9.15
CA GLY A 49 -11.00 13.04 -10.61
C GLY A 49 -11.64 11.82 -11.26
N VAL A 50 -11.23 10.61 -10.85
CA VAL A 50 -11.78 9.35 -11.36
C VAL A 50 -13.26 9.20 -10.97
N TYR A 51 -13.65 9.64 -9.77
CA TYR A 51 -15.03 9.60 -9.31
C TYR A 51 -15.98 10.37 -10.25
N PHE A 52 -15.59 11.56 -10.68
CA PHE A 52 -16.37 12.37 -11.63
C PHE A 52 -16.20 11.96 -13.10
N SER A 53 -15.17 11.18 -13.43
CA SER A 53 -14.95 10.68 -14.80
C SER A 53 -15.96 9.60 -15.18
N SER A 54 -16.22 9.38 -16.47
CA SER A 54 -17.15 8.35 -16.94
C SER A 54 -16.57 6.92 -17.00
N PHE A 55 -15.39 6.66 -16.42
CA PHE A 55 -14.66 5.39 -16.58
C PHE A 55 -15.46 4.15 -16.15
N GLU A 56 -15.45 3.08 -16.95
CA GLU A 56 -16.08 1.80 -16.59
C GLU A 56 -15.36 1.10 -15.43
N LEU A 57 -14.04 1.30 -15.32
CA LEU A 57 -13.18 0.74 -14.26
C LEU A 57 -13.07 1.64 -13.02
N ARG A 58 -14.04 2.52 -12.78
CA ARG A 58 -14.03 3.50 -11.68
C ARG A 58 -13.76 2.87 -10.31
N ILE A 59 -14.49 1.81 -9.97
CA ILE A 59 -14.44 1.17 -8.65
C ILE A 59 -13.05 0.57 -8.34
N PRO A 60 -12.46 -0.31 -9.17
CA PRO A 60 -11.15 -0.89 -8.87
C PRO A 60 -10.04 0.17 -8.81
N VAL A 61 -10.10 1.20 -9.65
CA VAL A 61 -9.12 2.30 -9.62
C VAL A 61 -9.21 3.10 -8.32
N ILE A 62 -10.42 3.43 -7.87
CA ILE A 62 -10.64 4.12 -6.59
C ILE A 62 -10.11 3.27 -5.42
N VAL A 63 -10.37 1.95 -5.41
CA VAL A 63 -9.90 1.05 -4.35
C VAL A 63 -8.37 1.00 -4.29
N VAL A 64 -7.69 0.88 -5.43
CA VAL A 64 -6.22 0.85 -5.48
C VAL A 64 -5.62 2.18 -5.01
N LEU A 65 -6.20 3.30 -5.44
CA LEU A 65 -5.74 4.63 -5.02
C LEU A 65 -5.96 4.86 -3.53
N LEU A 66 -7.10 4.46 -2.98
CA LEU A 66 -7.36 4.51 -1.53
C LEU A 66 -6.40 3.63 -0.75
N PHE A 67 -6.08 2.44 -1.23
CA PHE A 67 -5.08 1.57 -0.62
C PHE A 67 -3.71 2.23 -0.56
N MET A 68 -3.28 2.91 -1.64
CA MET A 68 -2.04 3.69 -1.65
C MET A 68 -2.06 4.85 -0.63
N VAL A 69 -3.19 5.54 -0.48
CA VAL A 69 -3.36 6.60 0.54
C VAL A 69 -3.22 6.03 1.95
N VAL A 70 -3.94 4.94 2.27
CA VAL A 70 -3.89 4.29 3.59
C VAL A 70 -2.47 3.82 3.90
N THR A 71 -1.80 3.20 2.93
CA THR A 71 -0.42 2.74 3.09
C THR A 71 0.52 3.91 3.36
N GLY A 72 0.40 5.02 2.61
CA GLY A 72 1.18 6.23 2.85
C GLY A 72 0.96 6.84 4.24
N LEU A 73 -0.29 6.87 4.72
CA LEU A 73 -0.64 7.37 6.05
C LEU A 73 -0.13 6.46 7.18
N VAL A 74 -0.20 5.15 7.02
CA VAL A 74 0.33 4.18 7.99
C VAL A 74 1.86 4.31 8.10
N VAL A 75 2.55 4.44 6.96
CA VAL A 75 4.00 4.70 6.93
C VAL A 75 4.35 6.04 7.58
N TRP A 76 3.50 7.07 7.43
CA TRP A 76 3.68 8.35 8.12
C TRP A 76 3.56 8.23 9.64
N LYS A 77 2.56 7.47 10.12
CA LYS A 77 2.27 7.29 11.55
C LYS A 77 3.27 6.40 12.27
N SER A 78 3.90 5.45 11.58
CA SER A 78 4.92 4.57 12.16
C SER A 78 6.19 5.40 12.48
N LYS A 79 6.43 5.69 13.75
CA LYS A 79 7.52 6.54 14.27
C LYS A 79 8.72 5.68 14.68
#